data_AF-A0AAU5BW12-F1
#
_entry.id   AF-A0AAU5BW12-F1
#
_cell.length_a   1.000
_cell.length_b   1.000
_cell.length_c   1.000
_cell.angle_alpha   90.00
_cell.angle_beta   90.00
_cell.angle_gamma   90.00
#
_symmetry.space_group_name_H-M   'P 1'
#
loop_
_entity.id
_entity.type
_entity.pdbx_description
1 polymer ?
#
loop_
_entity_poly.entity_id
_entity_poly.type
_entity_poly.pdbx_seq_one_letter_code
_entity_poly.pdbx_strand_id
1 'polypeptide(L)'
;MTVTRPARLTGAALCAALALITAVWILKDLAALGSPVDLAWYWAGDHHFLIRGRSSTSLIDPVLLVVSAVAVVAAVRSRHAASALTAVGAVTLALRLPGLWAPDSGALVTALLELALAAGLVITAAVGRRPATASYEPLPTRPRTGPAVAAGVLLAVGALVVTLWELYWAGELPLEITVDRFIGGRSVIKAVLAPPPGWLSLTLVALYGTAAVSAFARARHSRAFGLLAGVVMTIGGLAEVARTTRYELVGQFPDIPTADQLGVLSAFFEVLAGIAVLVLLAGRGAPAAAPGPYPPTGMMPPAPPYPPPPGW
;
A
#
# COMPACT_ATOMS: atom_id res chain seq x y z
N MET A 1 12.71 15.57 3.94
CA MET A 1 12.37 16.16 2.64
C MET A 1 10.94 16.65 2.77
N THR A 2 10.75 17.95 2.61
CA THR A 2 9.44 18.59 2.64
C THR A 2 9.01 18.90 1.22
N VAL A 3 7.69 18.94 1.00
CA VAL A 3 7.10 19.25 -0.32
C VAL A 3 6.65 20.72 -0.30
N THR A 4 6.84 21.44 -1.40
CA THR A 4 6.35 22.82 -1.52
C THR A 4 4.83 22.87 -1.35
N ARG A 5 4.31 23.97 -0.77
CA ARG A 5 2.86 24.18 -0.62
C ARG A 5 2.05 23.92 -1.91
N PRO A 6 2.45 24.42 -3.10
CA PRO A 6 1.73 24.10 -4.33
C PRO A 6 1.77 22.61 -4.66
N ALA A 7 2.92 21.93 -4.57
CA ALA A 7 3.00 20.50 -4.86
C ALA A 7 2.20 19.63 -3.85
N ARG A 8 2.04 20.08 -2.61
CA ARG A 8 1.14 19.44 -1.62
C ARG A 8 -0.32 19.55 -2.02
N LEU A 9 -0.76 20.71 -2.50
CA LEU A 9 -2.13 20.93 -2.97
C LEU A 9 -2.41 20.14 -4.24
N THR A 10 -1.47 20.13 -5.20
CA THR A 10 -1.59 19.31 -6.41
C THR A 10 -1.65 17.83 -6.07
N GLY A 11 -0.76 17.34 -5.19
CA GLY A 11 -0.79 15.95 -4.72
C GLY A 11 -2.11 15.59 -4.02
N ALA A 12 -2.65 16.50 -3.19
CA ALA A 12 -3.96 16.31 -2.56
C ALA A 12 -5.09 16.25 -3.60
N ALA A 13 -5.08 17.12 -4.61
CA ALA A 13 -6.07 17.10 -5.68
C ALA A 13 -6.02 15.81 -6.51
N LEU A 14 -4.82 15.33 -6.84
CA LEU A 14 -4.63 14.06 -7.56
C LEU A 14 -5.12 12.86 -6.74
N CYS A 15 -4.80 12.80 -5.43
CA CYS A 15 -5.33 11.76 -4.54
C CYS A 15 -6.86 11.84 -4.40
N ALA A 16 -7.43 13.03 -4.33
CA ALA A 16 -8.88 13.22 -4.27
C ALA A 16 -9.56 12.74 -5.56
N ALA A 17 -8.96 13.01 -6.72
CA ALA A 17 -9.43 12.51 -8.01
C ALA A 17 -9.41 10.98 -8.08
N LEU A 18 -8.30 10.33 -7.65
CA LEU A 18 -8.23 8.87 -7.54
C LEU A 18 -9.34 8.32 -6.63
N ALA A 19 -9.48 8.89 -5.43
CA ALA A 19 -10.52 8.49 -4.49
C ALA A 19 -11.93 8.61 -5.10
N LEU A 20 -12.21 9.70 -5.83
CA LEU A 20 -13.51 9.93 -6.45
C LEU A 20 -13.80 8.92 -7.56
N ILE A 21 -12.82 8.63 -8.42
CA ILE A 21 -12.95 7.61 -9.48
C ILE A 21 -13.28 6.25 -8.85
N THR A 22 -12.53 5.83 -7.84
CA THR A 22 -12.77 4.56 -7.16
C THR A 22 -14.13 4.53 -6.47
N ALA A 23 -14.55 5.63 -5.83
CA ALA A 23 -15.86 5.74 -5.20
C ALA A 23 -17.01 5.61 -6.20
N VAL A 24 -16.90 6.20 -7.41
CA VAL A 24 -17.92 6.08 -8.46
C VAL A 24 -18.12 4.62 -8.88
N TRP A 25 -17.03 3.87 -9.05
CA TRP A 25 -17.12 2.44 -9.40
C TRP A 25 -17.70 1.59 -8.27
N ILE A 26 -17.35 1.88 -7.01
CA ILE A 26 -17.94 1.22 -5.84
C ILE A 26 -19.45 1.52 -5.76
N LEU A 27 -19.86 2.77 -5.98
CA LEU A 27 -21.27 3.16 -5.98
C LEU A 27 -22.05 2.51 -7.12
N LYS A 28 -21.43 2.38 -8.31
CA LYS A 28 -22.02 1.65 -9.44
C LYS A 28 -22.26 0.18 -9.10
N ASP A 29 -21.29 -0.48 -8.49
CA ASP A 29 -21.44 -1.88 -8.08
C ASP A 29 -22.48 -2.03 -6.95
N LEU A 30 -22.52 -1.09 -6.01
CA LEU A 30 -23.52 -1.06 -4.95
C LEU A 30 -24.94 -0.85 -5.51
N ALA A 31 -25.09 0.02 -6.51
CA ALA A 31 -26.37 0.21 -7.20
C ALA A 31 -26.80 -1.03 -8.01
N ALA A 32 -25.84 -1.79 -8.54
CA ALA A 32 -26.12 -3.02 -9.28
C ALA A 32 -26.48 -4.21 -8.37
N LEU A 33 -25.77 -4.37 -7.24
CA LEU A 33 -26.00 -5.47 -6.29
C LEU A 33 -27.11 -5.17 -5.27
N GLY A 34 -27.39 -3.90 -5.00
CA GLY A 34 -28.44 -3.45 -4.08
C GLY A 34 -28.15 -3.65 -2.59
N SER A 35 -27.03 -4.29 -2.23
CA SER A 35 -26.66 -4.59 -0.83
C SER A 35 -25.16 -4.39 -0.58
N PRO A 36 -24.78 -3.58 0.42
CA PRO A 36 -23.37 -3.39 0.78
C PRO A 36 -22.76 -4.65 1.41
N VAL A 37 -23.59 -5.50 2.04
CA VAL A 37 -23.16 -6.77 2.62
C VAL A 37 -22.79 -7.75 1.52
N ASP A 38 -23.58 -7.81 0.45
CA ASP A 38 -23.30 -8.69 -0.69
C ASP A 38 -22.03 -8.25 -1.42
N LEU A 39 -21.82 -6.93 -1.58
CA LEU A 39 -20.58 -6.39 -2.15
C LEU A 39 -19.37 -6.69 -1.26
N ALA A 40 -19.51 -6.60 0.07
CA ALA A 40 -18.43 -6.95 1.00
C ALA A 40 -18.06 -8.45 0.92
N TRP A 41 -19.06 -9.34 0.81
CA TRP A 41 -18.81 -10.77 0.61
C TRP A 41 -18.21 -11.08 -0.77
N TYR A 42 -18.62 -10.36 -1.81
CA TYR A 42 -18.00 -10.44 -3.13
C TYR A 42 -16.52 -10.08 -3.05
N TRP A 43 -16.18 -8.96 -2.42
CA TRP A 43 -14.78 -8.55 -2.21
C TRP A 43 -13.98 -9.52 -1.36
N ALA A 44 -14.62 -10.19 -0.39
CA ALA A 44 -13.98 -11.24 0.40
C ALA A 44 -13.74 -12.55 -0.38
N GLY A 45 -14.10 -12.60 -1.67
CA GLY A 45 -13.88 -13.78 -2.51
C GLY A 45 -14.94 -14.86 -2.35
N ASP A 46 -16.17 -14.51 -1.95
CA ASP A 46 -17.27 -15.48 -1.94
C ASP A 46 -17.71 -15.80 -3.39
N HIS A 47 -17.57 -17.07 -3.77
CA HIS A 47 -17.81 -17.54 -5.14
C HIS A 47 -19.31 -17.68 -5.46
N HIS A 48 -20.20 -17.62 -4.46
CA HIS A 48 -21.66 -17.67 -4.66
C HIS A 48 -22.19 -16.56 -5.59
N PHE A 49 -21.43 -15.46 -5.72
CA PHE A 49 -21.81 -14.31 -6.53
C PHE A 49 -21.37 -14.40 -8.00
N LEU A 50 -20.59 -15.42 -8.38
CA LEU A 50 -20.25 -15.66 -9.79
C LEU A 50 -21.51 -15.88 -10.67
N ILE A 51 -22.64 -16.27 -10.06
CA ILE A 51 -23.91 -16.54 -10.72
C ILE A 51 -24.82 -15.29 -10.81
N ARG A 52 -24.69 -14.32 -9.89
CA ARG A 52 -25.58 -13.15 -9.79
C ARG A 52 -25.11 -11.91 -10.56
N GLY A 53 -23.86 -11.88 -11.01
CA GLY A 53 -23.28 -10.79 -11.79
C GLY A 53 -21.86 -10.45 -11.34
N ARG A 54 -21.00 -10.07 -12.28
CA ARG A 54 -19.62 -9.64 -11.95
C ARG A 54 -19.65 -8.19 -11.48
N SER A 55 -19.16 -7.94 -10.26
CA SER A 55 -18.83 -6.59 -9.82
C SER A 55 -17.59 -6.09 -10.58
N SER A 56 -17.55 -4.77 -10.80
CA SER A 56 -16.46 -4.11 -11.50
C SER A 56 -15.24 -3.95 -10.60
N THR A 57 -15.46 -3.86 -9.29
CA THR A 57 -14.48 -3.64 -8.22
C THR A 57 -14.12 -4.91 -7.47
N SER A 58 -13.05 -4.83 -6.71
CA SER A 58 -12.43 -5.88 -5.91
C SER A 58 -12.06 -5.35 -4.53
N LEU A 59 -11.58 -6.21 -3.63
CA LEU A 59 -11.10 -5.81 -2.31
C LEU A 59 -10.04 -4.69 -2.33
N ILE A 60 -9.27 -4.59 -3.41
CA ILE A 60 -8.22 -3.57 -3.55
C ILE A 60 -8.80 -2.17 -3.77
N ASP A 61 -9.98 -2.04 -4.37
CA ASP A 61 -10.61 -0.75 -4.64
C ASP A 61 -10.98 0.03 -3.36
N PRO A 62 -11.69 -0.52 -2.36
CA PRO A 62 -11.92 0.19 -1.10
C PRO A 62 -10.61 0.49 -0.35
N VAL A 63 -9.58 -0.36 -0.48
CA VAL A 63 -8.25 -0.07 0.09
C VAL A 63 -7.63 1.15 -0.57
N LEU A 64 -7.62 1.21 -1.91
CA LEU A 64 -7.10 2.35 -2.67
C LEU A 64 -7.89 3.63 -2.37
N LEU A 65 -9.21 3.53 -2.19
CA LEU A 65 -10.06 4.65 -1.77
C LEU A 65 -9.60 5.21 -0.42
N VAL A 66 -9.47 4.36 0.60
CA VAL A 66 -9.08 4.77 1.96
C VAL A 66 -7.65 5.33 1.96
N VAL A 67 -6.71 4.64 1.30
CA VAL A 67 -5.31 5.07 1.21
C VAL A 67 -5.19 6.41 0.49
N SER A 68 -5.95 6.63 -0.59
CA SER A 68 -5.99 7.90 -1.31
C SER A 68 -6.57 9.01 -0.44
N ALA A 69 -7.67 8.77 0.28
CA ALA A 69 -8.27 9.74 1.20
C ALA A 69 -7.31 10.11 2.36
N VAL A 70 -6.63 9.13 2.95
CA VAL A 70 -5.59 9.37 3.96
C VAL A 70 -4.42 10.16 3.38
N ALA A 71 -4.03 9.89 2.13
CA ALA A 71 -2.99 10.64 1.44
C ALA A 71 -3.39 12.10 1.18
N VAL A 72 -4.67 12.40 0.91
CA VAL A 72 -5.17 13.80 0.87
C VAL A 72 -4.92 14.49 2.21
N VAL A 73 -5.31 13.85 3.33
CA VAL A 73 -5.11 14.41 4.67
C VAL A 73 -3.62 14.57 4.98
N ALA A 74 -2.79 13.58 4.65
CA ALA A 74 -1.35 13.61 4.84
C ALA A 74 -0.70 14.71 3.98
N ALA A 75 -1.15 14.90 2.75
CA ALA A 75 -0.68 15.95 1.87
C ALA A 75 -0.97 17.33 2.47
N VAL A 76 -2.14 17.55 3.07
CA VAL A 76 -2.54 18.84 3.66
C VAL A 76 -1.97 19.08 5.06
N ARG A 77 -1.77 18.03 5.87
CA ARG A 77 -1.41 18.17 7.30
C ARG A 77 0.01 17.71 7.67
N SER A 78 0.66 16.87 6.87
CA SER A 78 1.90 16.19 7.27
C SER A 78 3.15 16.68 6.53
N ARG A 79 4.27 16.71 7.25
CA ARG A 79 5.63 16.91 6.70
C ARG A 79 6.13 15.71 5.89
N HIS A 80 5.44 14.56 5.97
CA HIS A 80 5.75 13.32 5.25
C HIS A 80 4.96 13.15 3.95
N ALA A 81 4.35 14.23 3.44
CA ALA A 81 3.51 14.22 2.25
C ALA A 81 4.20 13.56 1.04
N ALA A 82 5.48 13.88 0.76
CA ALA A 82 6.22 13.29 -0.37
C ALA A 82 6.21 11.77 -0.34
N SER A 83 6.61 11.16 0.78
CA SER A 83 6.70 9.70 0.88
C SER A 83 5.33 9.03 0.80
N ALA A 84 4.28 9.67 1.32
CA ALA A 84 2.92 9.15 1.20
C ALA A 84 2.44 9.21 -0.25
N LEU A 85 2.58 10.36 -0.91
CA LEU A 85 2.18 10.56 -2.31
C LEU A 85 2.94 9.61 -3.25
N THR A 86 4.25 9.44 -3.06
CA THR A 86 5.05 8.48 -3.84
C THR A 86 4.61 7.04 -3.58
N ALA A 87 4.35 6.65 -2.33
CA ALA A 87 3.91 5.29 -2.01
C ALA A 87 2.54 4.97 -2.63
N VAL A 88 1.56 5.88 -2.48
CA VAL A 88 0.24 5.73 -3.10
C VAL A 88 0.36 5.69 -4.62
N GLY A 89 1.07 6.65 -5.23
CA GLY A 89 1.25 6.68 -6.69
C GLY A 89 1.93 5.42 -7.22
N ALA A 90 3.00 4.93 -6.58
CA ALA A 90 3.69 3.72 -7.02
C ALA A 90 2.82 2.46 -6.91
N VAL A 91 2.07 2.33 -5.82
CA VAL A 91 1.17 1.18 -5.61
C VAL A 91 -0.02 1.22 -6.57
N THR A 92 -0.64 2.39 -6.77
CA THR A 92 -1.72 2.56 -7.76
C THR A 92 -1.22 2.26 -9.18
N LEU A 93 -0.02 2.73 -9.56
CA LEU A 93 0.58 2.39 -10.85
C LEU A 93 0.74 0.88 -11.01
N ALA A 94 1.35 0.20 -10.02
CA ALA A 94 1.58 -1.24 -10.08
C ALA A 94 0.25 -2.02 -10.18
N LEU A 95 -0.75 -1.66 -9.39
CA LEU A 95 -2.05 -2.35 -9.36
C LEU A 95 -2.90 -2.10 -10.60
N ARG A 96 -2.78 -0.92 -11.23
CA ARG A 96 -3.61 -0.53 -12.38
C ARG A 96 -2.95 -0.72 -13.73
N LEU A 97 -1.65 -1.03 -13.77
CA LEU A 97 -0.96 -1.34 -15.03
C LEU A 97 -1.66 -2.45 -15.84
N PRO A 98 -2.19 -3.52 -15.20
CA PRO A 98 -2.96 -4.52 -15.92
C PRO A 98 -4.24 -4.03 -16.59
N GLY A 99 -4.77 -2.89 -16.17
CA GLY A 99 -5.95 -2.28 -16.79
C GLY A 99 -5.71 -1.88 -18.25
N LEU A 100 -4.45 -1.76 -18.69
CA LEU A 100 -4.10 -1.55 -20.10
C LEU A 100 -4.43 -2.75 -20.99
N TRP A 101 -4.59 -3.93 -20.40
CA TRP A 101 -4.98 -5.16 -21.10
C TRP A 101 -6.51 -5.35 -21.14
N ALA A 102 -7.29 -4.41 -20.58
CA ALA A 102 -8.73 -4.52 -20.51
C ALA A 102 -9.37 -4.45 -21.91
N PRO A 103 -10.21 -5.42 -22.30
CA PRO A 103 -10.91 -5.38 -23.58
C PRO A 103 -12.07 -4.37 -23.61
N ASP A 104 -12.54 -3.94 -22.44
CA ASP A 104 -13.63 -2.96 -22.30
C ASP A 104 -13.11 -1.51 -22.36
N SER A 105 -13.71 -0.70 -23.23
CA SER A 105 -13.26 0.68 -23.45
C SER A 105 -13.46 1.58 -22.22
N GLY A 106 -14.52 1.37 -21.42
CA GLY A 106 -14.77 2.12 -20.20
C GLY A 106 -13.76 1.82 -19.10
N ALA A 107 -13.42 0.54 -18.93
CA ALA A 107 -12.38 0.08 -18.03
C ALA A 107 -11.00 0.59 -18.46
N LEU A 108 -10.69 0.55 -19.76
CA LEU A 108 -9.42 1.03 -20.30
C LEU A 108 -9.23 2.54 -20.08
N VAL A 109 -10.26 3.35 -20.34
CA VAL A 109 -10.22 4.80 -20.09
C VAL A 109 -10.01 5.09 -18.60
N THR A 110 -10.68 4.34 -17.72
CA THR A 110 -10.50 4.46 -16.27
C THR A 110 -9.06 4.11 -15.88
N ALA A 111 -8.52 3.00 -16.38
CA ALA A 111 -7.15 2.58 -16.10
C ALA A 111 -6.13 3.61 -16.57
N LEU A 112 -6.28 4.15 -17.80
CA LEU A 112 -5.41 5.21 -18.32
C LEU A 112 -5.46 6.47 -17.45
N LEU A 113 -6.65 6.86 -17.01
CA LEU A 113 -6.82 8.02 -16.12
C LEU A 113 -6.18 7.78 -14.75
N GLU A 114 -6.41 6.62 -14.12
CA GLU A 114 -5.78 6.26 -12.85
C GLU A 114 -4.26 6.19 -12.96
N LEU A 115 -3.72 5.63 -14.06
CA LEU A 115 -2.28 5.60 -14.34
C LEU A 115 -1.71 7.01 -14.52
N ALA A 116 -2.39 7.90 -15.25
CA ALA A 116 -1.97 9.28 -15.43
C ALA A 116 -1.95 10.05 -14.10
N LEU A 117 -2.99 9.87 -13.26
CA LEU A 117 -3.06 10.47 -11.93
C LEU A 117 -1.95 9.94 -11.01
N ALA A 118 -1.71 8.63 -11.02
CA ALA A 118 -0.69 7.99 -10.20
C ALA A 118 0.74 8.37 -10.64
N ALA A 119 1.00 8.48 -11.95
CA ALA A 119 2.24 9.05 -12.47
C ALA A 119 2.40 10.52 -12.06
N GLY A 120 1.33 11.31 -12.14
CA GLY A 120 1.28 12.68 -11.64
C GLY A 120 1.63 12.78 -10.15
N LEU A 121 1.18 11.84 -9.31
CA LEU A 121 1.54 11.78 -7.90
C LEU A 121 3.04 11.54 -7.69
N VAL A 122 3.64 10.61 -8.44
CA VAL A 122 5.08 10.34 -8.35
C VAL A 122 5.89 11.55 -8.81
N ILE A 123 5.51 12.18 -9.93
CA ILE A 123 6.17 13.35 -10.48
C ILE A 123 6.05 14.55 -9.53
N THR A 124 4.84 14.85 -9.04
CA THR A 124 4.61 15.96 -8.08
C THR A 124 5.39 15.75 -6.79
N ALA A 125 5.44 14.51 -6.28
CA ALA A 125 6.25 14.19 -5.12
C ALA A 125 7.75 14.32 -5.40
N ALA A 126 8.22 14.01 -6.62
CA ALA A 126 9.62 14.07 -7.02
C ALA A 126 10.12 15.50 -7.30
N VAL A 127 9.36 16.30 -8.06
CA VAL A 127 9.64 17.69 -8.42
C VAL A 127 9.40 18.63 -7.23
N GLY A 128 8.39 18.33 -6.42
CA GLY A 128 8.07 19.11 -5.22
C GLY A 128 9.09 18.96 -4.08
N ARG A 129 10.09 18.07 -4.20
CA ARG A 129 11.11 17.85 -3.18
C ARG A 129 11.95 19.10 -2.99
N ARG A 130 11.90 19.69 -1.79
CA ARG A 130 12.93 20.64 -1.35
C ARG A 130 14.00 19.91 -0.54
N PRO A 131 15.30 20.11 -0.85
CA PRO A 131 16.37 19.72 0.06
C PRO A 131 16.20 20.52 1.36
N ALA A 132 16.34 19.85 2.50
CA ALA A 132 16.29 20.50 3.81
C ALA A 132 17.63 21.23 4.01
N THR A 133 17.79 22.37 3.34
CA THR A 133 19.01 23.20 3.38
C THR A 133 19.04 24.16 4.57
N ALA A 134 17.92 24.35 5.26
CA ALA A 134 17.86 25.16 6.47
C ALA A 134 18.04 24.27 7.71
N SER A 135 19.12 24.48 8.46
CA SER A 135 19.44 23.81 9.73
C SER A 135 18.36 23.95 10.82
N TYR A 136 17.34 24.79 10.60
CA TYR A 136 16.24 25.05 11.53
C TYR A 136 14.96 24.25 11.22
N GLU A 137 14.88 23.52 10.11
CA GLU A 137 13.67 22.75 9.80
C GLU A 137 13.80 21.31 10.33
N PRO A 138 13.01 20.90 11.36
CA PRO A 138 13.14 19.57 11.94
C PRO A 138 12.85 18.48 10.91
N LEU A 139 13.82 17.58 10.71
CA LEU A 139 13.74 16.50 9.74
C LEU A 139 12.74 15.42 10.21
N PRO A 140 12.11 14.71 9.25
CA PRO A 140 11.38 13.46 9.53
C PRO A 140 12.15 12.52 10.45
N THR A 141 11.58 12.19 11.60
CA THR A 141 12.18 11.25 12.56
C THR A 141 12.23 9.84 11.96
N ARG A 142 13.36 9.15 12.16
CA ARG A 142 13.53 7.76 11.73
C ARG A 142 12.80 6.84 12.70
N PRO A 143 12.25 5.70 12.28
CA PRO A 143 11.68 4.73 13.21
C PRO A 143 12.76 4.21 14.17
N ARG A 144 12.37 3.84 15.39
CA ARG A 144 13.27 3.22 16.38
C ARG A 144 13.72 1.85 15.88
N THR A 145 14.92 1.42 16.28
CA THR A 145 15.55 0.18 15.79
C THR A 145 14.69 -1.06 16.02
N GLY A 146 14.25 -1.30 17.26
CA GLY A 146 13.43 -2.47 17.60
C GLY A 146 12.14 -2.58 16.77
N PRO A 147 11.26 -1.56 16.80
CA PRO A 147 10.03 -1.56 16.00
C PRO A 147 10.27 -1.66 14.49
N ALA A 148 11.33 -1.03 13.96
CA ALA A 148 11.65 -1.10 12.54
C ALA A 148 12.08 -2.51 12.11
N VAL A 149 12.92 -3.17 12.90
CA VAL A 149 13.36 -4.54 12.61
C VAL A 149 12.21 -5.53 12.72
N ALA A 150 11.40 -5.45 13.79
CA ALA A 150 10.24 -6.31 13.96
C ALA A 150 9.23 -6.15 12.82
N ALA A 151 8.89 -4.91 12.44
CA ALA A 151 8.02 -4.65 11.29
C ALA A 151 8.64 -5.17 9.98
N GLY A 152 9.95 -4.99 9.80
CA GLY A 152 10.66 -5.50 8.63
C GLY A 152 10.62 -7.03 8.51
N VAL A 153 10.80 -7.74 9.63
CA VAL A 153 10.69 -9.22 9.67
C VAL A 153 9.27 -9.67 9.34
N LEU A 154 8.24 -9.08 9.96
CA LEU A 154 6.85 -9.44 9.69
C LEU A 154 6.48 -9.23 8.22
N LEU A 155 6.89 -8.11 7.62
CA LEU A 155 6.67 -7.83 6.20
C LEU A 155 7.46 -8.79 5.29
N ALA A 156 8.69 -9.14 5.66
CA ALA A 156 9.48 -10.12 4.91
C ALA A 156 8.85 -11.52 4.93
N VAL A 157 8.32 -11.95 6.09
CA VAL A 157 7.58 -13.21 6.20
C VAL A 157 6.28 -13.13 5.40
N GLY A 158 5.55 -12.02 5.43
CA GLY A 158 4.37 -11.81 4.57
C GLY A 158 4.69 -11.93 3.08
N ALA A 159 5.79 -11.31 2.62
CA ALA A 159 6.25 -11.47 1.24
C ALA A 159 6.60 -12.92 0.90
N LEU A 160 7.24 -13.64 1.82
CA LEU A 160 7.58 -15.05 1.65
C LEU A 160 6.33 -15.93 1.56
N VAL A 161 5.34 -15.73 2.43
CA VAL A 161 4.07 -16.48 2.42
C VAL A 161 3.37 -16.31 1.08
N VAL A 162 3.22 -15.07 0.59
CA VAL A 162 2.62 -14.81 -0.74
C VAL A 162 3.41 -15.49 -1.86
N THR A 163 4.74 -15.44 -1.80
CA THR A 163 5.62 -16.09 -2.79
C THR A 163 5.45 -17.61 -2.79
N LEU A 164 5.39 -18.23 -1.60
CA LEU A 164 5.20 -19.67 -1.46
C LEU A 164 3.84 -20.13 -1.99
N TRP A 165 2.78 -19.34 -1.76
CA TRP A 165 1.47 -19.62 -2.35
C TRP A 165 1.48 -19.55 -3.87
N GLU A 166 2.15 -18.58 -4.47
CA GLU A 166 2.28 -18.52 -5.93
C GLU A 166 3.13 -19.67 -6.49
N LEU A 167 4.18 -20.09 -5.79
CA LEU A 167 4.97 -21.28 -6.18
C LEU A 167 4.14 -22.57 -6.09
N TYR A 168 3.32 -22.70 -5.04
CA TYR A 168 2.38 -23.82 -4.90
C TYR A 168 1.39 -23.86 -6.08
N TRP A 169 0.73 -22.74 -6.39
CA TRP A 169 -0.22 -22.68 -7.50
C TRP A 169 0.45 -22.90 -8.87
N ALA A 170 1.69 -22.46 -9.05
CA ALA A 170 2.44 -22.71 -10.28
C ALA A 170 2.77 -24.20 -10.49
N GLY A 171 2.87 -24.99 -9.42
CA GLY A 171 3.03 -26.45 -9.47
C GLY A 171 1.72 -27.18 -9.74
N GLU A 172 0.60 -26.67 -9.21
CA GLU A 172 -0.70 -27.34 -9.24
C GLU A 172 -1.53 -27.02 -10.50
N LEU A 173 -1.31 -25.85 -11.10
CA LEU A 173 -2.08 -25.38 -12.25
C LEU A 173 -1.35 -25.66 -13.58
N PRO A 174 -2.09 -25.96 -14.65
CA PRO A 174 -1.55 -25.99 -16.02
C PRO A 174 -0.80 -24.70 -16.36
N LEU A 175 0.26 -24.81 -17.16
CA LEU A 175 1.13 -23.68 -17.50
C LEU A 175 0.36 -22.50 -18.10
N GLU A 176 -0.66 -22.78 -18.93
CA GLU A 176 -1.49 -21.76 -19.55
C GLU A 176 -2.26 -20.95 -18.52
N ILE A 177 -2.83 -21.61 -17.51
CA ILE A 177 -3.56 -20.96 -16.41
C ILE A 177 -2.60 -20.16 -15.55
N THR A 178 -1.42 -20.72 -15.25
CA THR A 178 -0.37 -20.04 -14.49
C THR A 178 0.07 -18.75 -15.16
N VAL A 179 0.30 -18.75 -16.48
CA VAL A 179 0.66 -17.53 -17.24
C VAL A 179 -0.49 -16.54 -17.28
N ASP A 180 -1.72 -17.02 -17.52
CA ASP A 180 -2.91 -16.17 -17.58
C ASP A 180 -3.17 -15.44 -16.25
N ARG A 181 -2.79 -16.03 -15.10
CA ARG A 181 -2.87 -15.36 -13.78
C ARG A 181 -2.02 -14.10 -13.68
N PHE A 182 -0.95 -13.95 -14.46
CA PHE A 182 -0.10 -12.75 -14.46
C PHE A 182 -0.49 -11.75 -15.55
N ILE A 183 -0.92 -12.22 -16.71
CA ILE A 183 -1.17 -11.38 -17.90
C ILE A 183 -2.66 -11.01 -18.03
N GLY A 184 -3.55 -11.69 -17.30
CA GLY A 184 -4.99 -11.45 -17.37
C GLY A 184 -5.66 -12.11 -18.57
N GLY A 185 -5.23 -13.34 -18.90
CA GLY A 185 -5.81 -14.10 -20.00
C GLY A 185 -7.22 -14.63 -19.72
N ARG A 186 -7.81 -15.28 -20.73
CA ARG A 186 -9.24 -15.65 -20.73
C ARG A 186 -9.63 -16.71 -19.69
N SER A 187 -8.66 -17.47 -19.19
CA SER A 187 -8.91 -18.51 -18.19
C SER A 187 -9.15 -17.95 -16.77
N VAL A 188 -8.89 -16.67 -16.54
CA VAL A 188 -9.00 -16.04 -15.22
C VAL A 188 -10.28 -15.22 -15.12
N ILE A 189 -11.13 -15.60 -14.18
CA ILE A 189 -12.30 -14.81 -13.80
C ILE A 189 -11.85 -13.73 -12.81
N LYS A 190 -12.00 -12.47 -13.19
CA LYS A 190 -11.69 -11.30 -12.35
C LYS A 190 -12.74 -10.22 -12.48
N ALA A 191 -12.80 -9.34 -11.48
CA ALA A 191 -13.54 -8.09 -11.61
C ALA A 191 -12.92 -7.20 -12.70
N VAL A 192 -13.73 -6.32 -13.28
CA VAL A 192 -13.34 -5.51 -14.45
C VAL A 192 -12.05 -4.71 -14.18
N LEU A 193 -12.00 -4.03 -13.03
CA LEU A 193 -10.86 -3.20 -12.60
C LEU A 193 -9.81 -3.95 -11.77
N ALA A 194 -10.07 -5.21 -11.41
CA ALA A 194 -9.12 -5.99 -10.62
C ALA A 194 -7.88 -6.33 -11.45
N PRO A 195 -6.67 -6.22 -10.85
CA PRO A 195 -5.50 -6.85 -11.45
C PRO A 195 -5.68 -8.37 -11.52
N PRO A 196 -5.04 -9.04 -12.49
CA PRO A 196 -4.88 -10.49 -12.46
C PRO A 196 -4.30 -10.97 -11.12
N PRO A 197 -4.72 -12.12 -10.59
CA PRO A 197 -4.36 -12.55 -9.24
C PRO A 197 -2.85 -12.76 -9.05
N GLY A 198 -2.15 -13.35 -10.03
CA GLY A 198 -0.69 -13.49 -9.97
C GLY A 198 0.03 -12.13 -10.03
N TRP A 199 -0.51 -11.18 -10.80
CA TRP A 199 0.02 -9.80 -10.82
C TRP A 199 -0.19 -9.08 -9.49
N LEU A 200 -1.35 -9.28 -8.86
CA LEU A 200 -1.63 -8.78 -7.52
C LEU A 200 -0.61 -9.34 -6.52
N SER A 201 -0.40 -10.66 -6.51
CA SER A 201 0.60 -11.32 -5.65
C SER A 201 2.00 -10.76 -5.87
N LEU A 202 2.43 -10.58 -7.13
CA LEU A 202 3.72 -9.95 -7.46
C LEU A 202 3.81 -8.52 -6.90
N THR A 203 2.73 -7.75 -7.03
CA THR A 203 2.66 -6.39 -6.50
C THR A 203 2.73 -6.36 -4.97
N LEU A 204 2.07 -7.31 -4.29
CA LEU A 204 2.13 -7.47 -2.84
C LEU A 204 3.54 -7.87 -2.38
N VAL A 205 4.18 -8.84 -3.04
CA VAL A 205 5.57 -9.23 -2.77
C VAL A 205 6.51 -8.04 -2.93
N ALA A 206 6.37 -7.26 -4.01
CA ALA A 206 7.17 -6.06 -4.22
C ALA A 206 6.91 -4.99 -3.13
N LEU A 207 5.67 -4.75 -2.76
CA LEU A 207 5.30 -3.80 -1.71
C LEU A 207 5.84 -4.23 -0.33
N TYR A 208 5.61 -5.48 0.07
CA TYR A 208 6.05 -6.02 1.35
C TYR A 208 7.57 -6.11 1.43
N GLY A 209 8.22 -6.56 0.36
CA GLY A 209 9.68 -6.64 0.25
C GLY A 209 10.33 -5.25 0.29
N THR A 210 9.84 -4.28 -0.48
CA THR A 210 10.37 -2.90 -0.45
C THR A 210 10.15 -2.23 0.90
N ALA A 211 9.01 -2.45 1.54
CA ALA A 211 8.74 -1.96 2.89
C ALA A 211 9.66 -2.62 3.93
N ALA A 212 9.90 -3.92 3.84
CA ALA A 212 10.81 -4.66 4.71
C ALA A 212 12.26 -4.15 4.59
N VAL A 213 12.79 -4.07 3.36
CA VAL A 213 14.13 -3.54 3.09
C VAL A 213 14.25 -2.10 3.60
N SER A 214 13.22 -1.26 3.36
CA SER A 214 13.19 0.10 3.85
C SER A 214 13.22 0.18 5.39
N ALA A 215 12.55 -0.76 6.07
CA ALA A 215 12.52 -0.86 7.52
C ALA A 215 13.88 -1.28 8.09
N PHE A 216 14.53 -2.30 7.49
CA PHE A 216 15.89 -2.71 7.86
C PHE A 216 16.92 -1.60 7.63
N ALA A 217 16.82 -0.90 6.50
CA ALA A 217 17.64 0.27 6.20
C ALA A 217 17.32 1.51 7.06
N ARG A 218 16.23 1.46 7.85
CA ARG A 218 15.69 2.58 8.64
C ARG A 218 15.50 3.84 7.79
N ALA A 219 15.08 3.65 6.55
CA ALA A 219 14.87 4.72 5.60
C ALA A 219 13.73 5.62 6.05
N ARG A 220 13.78 6.92 5.71
CA ARG A 220 12.73 7.89 6.12
C ARG A 220 11.36 7.60 5.48
N HIS A 221 11.33 6.88 4.37
CA HIS A 221 10.11 6.46 3.67
C HIS A 221 9.55 5.11 4.18
N SER A 222 10.28 4.40 5.07
CA SER A 222 9.84 3.11 5.64
C SER A 222 8.47 3.18 6.30
N ARG A 223 8.15 4.31 6.95
CA ARG A 223 6.85 4.50 7.60
C ARG A 223 5.69 4.55 6.60
N ALA A 224 5.85 5.25 5.48
CA ALA A 224 4.76 5.38 4.50
C ALA A 224 4.48 4.05 3.79
N PHE A 225 5.53 3.41 3.27
CA PHE A 225 5.41 2.10 2.62
C PHE A 225 4.99 1.00 3.61
N GLY A 226 5.57 0.99 4.82
CA GLY A 226 5.24 -0.01 5.84
C GLY A 226 3.82 0.12 6.39
N LEU A 227 3.30 1.34 6.58
CA LEU A 227 1.90 1.52 6.98
C LEU A 227 0.94 1.11 5.86
N LEU A 228 1.25 1.47 4.60
CA LEU A 228 0.44 1.05 3.46
C LEU A 228 0.43 -0.48 3.33
N ALA A 229 1.60 -1.11 3.39
CA ALA A 229 1.75 -2.56 3.40
C ALA A 229 0.97 -3.21 4.55
N GLY A 230 1.08 -2.68 5.77
CA GLY A 230 0.34 -3.17 6.93
C GLY A 230 -1.18 -3.07 6.76
N VAL A 231 -1.69 -1.99 6.18
CA VAL A 231 -3.13 -1.85 5.85
C VAL A 231 -3.56 -2.91 4.86
N VAL A 232 -2.83 -3.07 3.75
CA VAL A 232 -3.18 -4.06 2.71
C VAL A 232 -3.14 -5.48 3.27
N MET A 233 -2.10 -5.81 4.03
CA MET A 233 -1.95 -7.11 4.68
C MET A 233 -3.08 -7.39 5.68
N THR A 234 -3.47 -6.40 6.49
CA THR A 234 -4.55 -6.55 7.46
C THR A 234 -5.90 -6.77 6.77
N ILE A 235 -6.19 -5.99 5.73
CA ILE A 235 -7.48 -6.08 5.01
C ILE A 235 -7.57 -7.35 4.18
N GLY A 236 -6.47 -7.76 3.52
CA GLY A 236 -6.37 -9.05 2.82
C GLY A 236 -6.60 -10.23 3.76
N GLY A 237 -5.86 -10.28 4.87
CA GLY A 237 -6.04 -11.31 5.88
C GLY A 237 -7.45 -11.31 6.48
N LEU A 238 -8.05 -10.14 6.70
CA LEU A 238 -9.41 -10.04 7.26
C LEU A 238 -10.46 -10.59 6.30
N ALA A 239 -10.32 -10.30 5.01
CA ALA A 239 -11.17 -10.87 3.97
C ALA A 239 -11.06 -12.40 3.92
N GLU A 240 -9.83 -12.94 4.00
CA GLU A 240 -9.61 -14.39 4.04
C GLU A 240 -10.12 -15.05 5.32
N VAL A 241 -9.96 -14.40 6.49
CA VAL A 241 -10.56 -14.88 7.75
C VAL A 241 -12.09 -14.89 7.66
N ALA A 242 -12.70 -13.84 7.10
CA ALA A 242 -14.14 -13.78 6.89
C ALA A 242 -14.61 -14.90 5.95
N ARG A 243 -13.88 -15.13 4.85
CA ARG A 243 -14.14 -16.19 3.87
C ARG A 243 -14.04 -17.58 4.52
N THR A 244 -12.93 -17.89 5.18
CA THR A 244 -12.70 -19.19 5.84
C THR A 244 -13.71 -19.47 6.95
N THR A 245 -14.14 -18.43 7.68
CA THR A 245 -15.23 -18.54 8.68
C THR A 245 -16.57 -18.84 8.01
N ARG A 246 -16.89 -18.15 6.91
CA ARG A 246 -18.15 -18.35 6.16
C ARG A 246 -18.28 -19.74 5.56
N TYR A 247 -17.16 -20.36 5.17
CA TYR A 247 -17.11 -21.74 4.66
C TYR A 247 -16.87 -22.78 5.77
N GLU A 248 -16.98 -22.40 7.04
CA GLU A 248 -16.81 -23.29 8.21
C GLU A 248 -15.45 -24.01 8.31
N LEU A 249 -14.44 -23.57 7.55
CA LEU A 249 -13.11 -24.18 7.53
C LEU A 249 -12.40 -24.09 8.89
N VAL A 250 -12.70 -23.06 9.68
CA VAL A 250 -12.15 -22.91 11.03
C VAL A 250 -12.73 -23.94 11.99
N GLY A 251 -14.02 -24.28 11.84
CA GLY A 251 -14.68 -25.29 12.67
C GLY A 251 -14.23 -26.71 12.34
N GLN A 252 -13.91 -26.96 11.07
CA GLN A 252 -13.46 -28.25 10.54
C GLN A 252 -11.93 -28.34 10.38
N PHE A 253 -11.18 -27.45 11.04
CA PHE A 253 -9.73 -27.33 10.87
C PHE A 253 -8.93 -28.65 10.93
N PRO A 254 -9.19 -29.60 11.86
CA PRO A 254 -8.44 -30.86 11.88
C PRO A 254 -8.79 -31.81 10.71
N ASP A 255 -9.95 -31.63 10.08
CA ASP A 255 -10.51 -32.56 9.10
C ASP A 255 -10.33 -32.09 7.65
N ILE A 256 -9.93 -30.83 7.43
CA ILE A 256 -9.69 -30.26 6.09
C ILE A 256 -8.27 -30.58 5.57
N PRO A 257 -8.06 -30.60 4.24
CA PRO A 257 -6.75 -30.82 3.63
C PRO A 257 -5.67 -29.86 4.16
N THR A 258 -4.42 -30.32 4.20
CA THR A 258 -3.27 -29.53 4.70
C THR A 258 -3.12 -28.17 4.01
N ALA A 259 -3.40 -28.08 2.71
CA ALA A 259 -3.38 -26.82 1.98
C ALA A 259 -4.40 -25.82 2.56
N ASP A 260 -5.63 -26.26 2.85
CA ASP A 260 -6.66 -25.40 3.44
C ASP A 260 -6.31 -25.00 4.88
N GLN A 261 -5.71 -25.90 5.66
CA GLN A 261 -5.18 -25.57 6.99
C GLN A 261 -4.12 -24.46 6.91
N LEU A 262 -3.16 -24.58 5.98
CA LEU A 262 -2.15 -23.54 5.75
C LEU A 262 -2.78 -22.24 5.26
N GLY A 263 -3.86 -22.30 4.47
CA GLY A 263 -4.63 -21.14 4.03
C GLY A 263 -5.25 -20.39 5.20
N VAL A 264 -5.92 -21.11 6.11
CA VAL A 264 -6.47 -20.56 7.35
C VAL A 264 -5.38 -19.93 8.21
N LEU A 265 -4.27 -20.63 8.44
CA LEU A 265 -3.14 -20.11 9.23
C LEU A 265 -2.52 -18.86 8.60
N SER A 266 -2.37 -18.83 7.28
CA SER A 266 -1.87 -17.67 6.54
C SER A 266 -2.78 -16.46 6.72
N ALA A 267 -4.10 -16.64 6.65
CA ALA A 267 -5.07 -15.58 6.84
C ALA A 267 -4.98 -14.94 8.24
N PHE A 268 -4.91 -15.75 9.29
CA PHE A 268 -4.72 -15.26 10.66
C PHE A 268 -3.36 -14.59 10.86
N PHE A 269 -2.29 -15.16 10.29
CA PHE A 269 -0.97 -14.54 10.30
C PHE A 269 -1.01 -13.15 9.65
N GLU A 270 -1.63 -13.00 8.48
CA GLU A 270 -1.73 -11.72 7.77
C GLU A 270 -2.44 -10.64 8.58
N VAL A 271 -3.56 -10.97 9.23
CA VAL A 271 -4.26 -10.03 10.11
C VAL A 271 -3.38 -9.61 11.27
N LEU A 272 -2.82 -10.57 12.01
CA LEU A 272 -2.05 -10.28 13.23
C LEU A 272 -0.76 -9.54 12.92
N ALA A 273 -0.01 -9.97 11.89
CA ALA A 273 1.20 -9.33 11.45
C ALA A 273 0.94 -7.95 10.85
N GLY A 274 -0.13 -7.79 10.06
CA GLY A 274 -0.56 -6.49 9.54
C GLY A 274 -0.86 -5.48 10.65
N ILE A 275 -1.67 -5.87 11.64
CA ILE A 275 -1.96 -5.05 12.82
C ILE A 275 -0.68 -4.71 13.60
N ALA A 276 0.20 -5.71 13.83
CA ALA A 276 1.46 -5.49 14.53
C ALA A 276 2.35 -4.49 13.78
N VAL A 277 2.48 -4.60 12.44
CA VAL A 277 3.21 -3.63 11.61
C VAL A 277 2.63 -2.23 11.75
N LEU A 278 1.30 -2.09 11.71
CA LEU A 278 0.63 -0.81 11.92
C LEU A 278 0.96 -0.21 13.28
N VAL A 279 0.86 -0.99 14.35
CA VAL A 279 1.18 -0.53 15.72
C VAL A 279 2.65 -0.13 15.86
N LEU A 280 3.57 -0.96 15.36
CA LEU A 280 5.02 -0.73 15.44
C LEU A 280 5.44 0.53 14.68
N LEU A 281 4.81 0.82 13.54
CA LEU A 281 5.13 1.97 12.69
C LEU A 281 4.26 3.21 12.95
N ALA A 282 3.16 3.09 13.69
CA ALA A 282 2.33 4.20 14.12
C ALA A 282 3.02 5.08 15.18
N GLY A 283 3.94 4.52 15.96
CA GLY A 283 4.64 5.21 17.06
C GLY A 283 5.45 6.45 16.65
N ARG A 284 5.72 7.34 17.62
CA ARG A 284 6.64 8.48 17.44
C ARG A 284 8.04 7.97 17.12
N GLY A 285 8.64 8.47 16.04
CA GLY A 285 9.99 8.12 15.63
C GLY A 285 11.05 8.41 16.70
N ALA A 286 12.26 7.89 16.51
CA ALA A 286 13.39 8.14 17.38
C ALA A 286 13.60 9.66 17.57
N PRO A 287 13.92 10.13 18.79
CA PRO A 287 14.25 11.53 19.02
C PRO A 287 15.35 11.96 18.05
N ALA A 288 15.23 13.17 17.51
CA ALA A 288 16.29 13.73 16.68
C ALA A 288 17.59 13.69 17.49
N ALA A 289 18.66 13.16 16.90
CA ALA A 289 19.98 13.28 17.52
C ALA A 289 20.22 14.76 17.80
N ALA A 290 20.64 15.10 19.03
CA ALA A 290 20.98 16.47 19.38
C ALA A 290 21.98 17.00 18.33
N PRO A 291 21.86 18.28 17.91
CA PRO A 291 22.85 18.86 17.02
C PRO A 291 24.23 18.63 17.64
N GLY A 292 25.14 18.02 16.87
CA GLY A 292 26.50 17.80 17.33
C GLY A 292 27.14 19.13 17.73
N PRO A 293 28.09 19.14 18.69
CA PRO A 293 28.70 20.37 19.18
C PRO A 293 29.46 21.15 18.09
N TYR A 294 29.70 20.55 16.93
CA TYR A 294 30.40 21.16 15.82
C TYR A 294 29.51 21.26 14.59
N PRO A 295 29.56 22.40 13.86
CA PRO A 295 28.94 22.49 12.56
C PRO A 295 29.55 21.44 11.61
N PRO A 296 28.78 20.95 10.62
CA PRO A 296 29.30 20.05 9.59
C PRO A 296 30.58 20.61 8.96
N THR A 297 31.57 19.76 8.72
CA THR A 297 32.82 20.12 8.03
C THR A 297 32.52 20.89 6.73
N GLY A 298 33.07 22.10 6.61
CA GLY A 298 32.87 23.00 5.46
C GLY A 298 31.79 24.07 5.65
N MET A 299 31.06 24.08 6.76
CA MET A 299 30.14 25.16 7.10
C MET A 299 30.92 26.26 7.84
N MET A 300 30.92 27.48 7.29
CA MET A 300 31.56 28.63 7.93
C MET A 300 30.91 28.87 9.30
N PRO A 301 31.68 29.03 10.39
CA PRO A 301 31.11 29.34 11.69
C PRO A 301 30.26 30.60 11.58
N PRO A 302 29.15 30.70 12.34
CA PRO A 302 28.32 31.91 12.34
C PRO A 302 29.20 33.12 12.66
N ALA A 303 28.96 34.22 11.95
CA ALA A 303 29.67 35.46 12.19
C ALA A 303 29.53 35.84 13.68
N PRO A 304 30.62 36.26 14.35
CA PRO A 304 30.55 36.67 15.74
C PRO A 304 29.53 37.80 15.92
N PRO A 305 28.82 37.84 17.06
CA PRO A 305 27.89 38.91 17.35
C PRO A 305 28.59 40.28 17.30
N TYR A 306 27.95 41.25 16.65
CA TYR A 306 28.42 42.63 16.62
C TYR A 306 27.40 43.56 17.29
N PRO A 307 27.80 44.39 18.28
CA PRO A 307 29.15 44.53 18.83
C PRO A 307 29.59 43.30 19.67
N PRO A 308 30.90 43.05 19.80
CA PRO A 308 31.41 41.96 20.64
C PRO A 308 31.01 42.19 22.10
N PRO A 309 30.63 41.12 22.83
CA PRO A 309 30.34 41.22 24.26
C PRO A 309 31.61 41.60 25.05
N PRO A 310 31.48 42.29 26.20
CA PRO A 310 32.64 42.67 27.02
C PRO A 310 33.42 41.44 27.49
N GLY A 311 34.73 41.37 27.18
CA GLY A 311 35.63 40.31 27.64
C GLY A 311 35.83 39.13 26.68
N TRP A 312 35.42 39.27 25.41
CA TRP A 312 35.90 38.43 24.31
C TRP A 312 37.27 38.88 23.79
#